data_AF-A0A2I8DP41-F1
#
_entry.id   AF-A0A2I8DP41-F1
#
_cell.length_a   1.000
_cell.length_b   1.000
_cell.length_c   1.000
_cell.angle_alpha   90.00
_cell.angle_beta   90.00
_cell.angle_gamma   90.00
#
_symmetry.space_group_name_H-M   'P 1'
#
loop_
_entity.id
_entity.type
_entity.pdbx_description
1 polymer ?
#
loop_
_entity_poly.entity_id
_entity_poly.type
_entity_poly.pdbx_seq_one_letter_code
_entity_poly.pdbx_strand_id
1 'polypeptide(L)'
;MPKIVLLWTDIALWLMALGVLAYAWYVRRSPALRATWGRVARDTPAMCSAVILAAFVIVGLLDSVHYRPLLPPAPGAPADAAPAYAPVVRSALDGLLDGSVLTSPEKTYSTPLAVRQFTKETTLVDDKPVRDFPLLRGAGKHLADPDRDRPADVLKRLGLGLAGGLAAGLAGTFLLAACLARRRGGVVAAAAEVLGGRGELPWRAMSLTFVLLCMAAGALIGLSTGYHALGTDRIGNDVLWQALKSIRTALVIGSLTTLAMLPPAIVFGISAGYFKGKVDDAIQYLYTTITSIPGVLLVAACALMMQVYIDNHAELYDTSAARADLRLFLLCMILGLTGWSGLCRLLRAETLKLRELEYVQAARAFGVSHWRIMTRHLLPNVAHLVLITVVLEFSGLVLYEAVLSYLGIGVDPSMNSFGSMIDGARLEMSRDPMIWWNLMTAFVFMLALVLAANLFADAVRDAFDPRTRRYKPSRVAGLARSLRQRRAQSQAGQGDAR
;
A
#
# COMPACT_ATOMS: atom_id res chain seq x y z
N MET A 1 28.67 14.92 -3.44
CA MET A 1 27.49 14.14 -3.86
C MET A 1 26.94 13.41 -2.65
N PRO A 2 25.62 13.26 -2.48
CA PRO A 2 25.05 12.50 -1.37
C PRO A 2 25.46 11.03 -1.46
N LYS A 3 25.63 10.36 -0.32
CA LYS A 3 25.97 8.93 -0.25
C LYS A 3 24.67 8.12 -0.24
N ILE A 4 24.41 7.37 -1.31
CA ILE A 4 23.25 6.46 -1.39
C ILE A 4 23.40 5.38 -0.31
N VAL A 5 22.30 5.10 0.39
CA VAL A 5 22.21 4.03 1.38
C VAL A 5 21.27 2.97 0.83
N LEU A 6 21.76 1.75 0.69
CA LEU A 6 20.95 0.63 0.23
C LEU A 6 20.46 -0.15 1.45
N LEU A 7 19.14 -0.11 1.68
CA LEU A 7 18.50 -0.88 2.71
C LEU A 7 17.94 -2.20 2.14
N TRP A 8 17.78 -3.22 2.98
CA TRP A 8 17.31 -4.54 2.54
C TRP A 8 15.87 -4.49 2.02
N THR A 9 15.00 -3.75 2.69
CA THR A 9 13.61 -3.62 2.23
C THR A 9 13.49 -2.76 0.98
N ASP A 10 14.41 -1.80 0.75
CA ASP A 10 14.45 -1.03 -0.50
C ASP A 10 14.81 -1.94 -1.69
N ILE A 11 15.86 -2.76 -1.53
CA ILE A 11 16.26 -3.74 -2.55
C ILE A 11 15.09 -4.67 -2.85
N ALA A 12 14.43 -5.19 -1.81
CA ALA A 12 13.26 -6.06 -1.98
C ALA A 12 12.13 -5.35 -2.74
N LEU A 13 11.77 -4.12 -2.35
CA LEU A 13 10.69 -3.36 -2.98
C LEU A 13 10.99 -3.07 -4.46
N TRP A 14 12.21 -2.68 -4.80
CA TRP A 14 12.62 -2.44 -6.20
C TRP A 14 12.66 -3.74 -7.01
N LEU A 15 13.12 -4.85 -6.45
CA LEU A 15 13.07 -6.16 -7.12
C LEU A 15 11.61 -6.59 -7.38
N MET A 16 10.71 -6.33 -6.44
CA MET A 16 9.28 -6.60 -6.63
C MET A 16 8.67 -5.71 -7.71
N ALA A 17 8.99 -4.42 -7.73
CA ALA A 17 8.56 -3.51 -8.79
C ALA A 17 9.05 -3.97 -10.17
N LEU A 18 10.32 -4.36 -10.28
CA LEU A 18 10.89 -4.94 -11.51
C LEU A 18 10.20 -6.25 -11.89
N GLY A 19 9.89 -7.11 -10.91
CA GLY A 19 9.13 -8.35 -11.11
C GLY A 19 7.73 -8.10 -11.68
N VAL A 20 7.02 -7.09 -11.16
CA VAL A 20 5.70 -6.68 -11.67
C VAL A 20 5.80 -6.16 -13.11
N LEU A 21 6.82 -5.35 -13.42
CA LEU A 21 7.06 -4.87 -14.78
C LEU A 21 7.39 -6.01 -15.76
N ALA A 22 8.25 -6.95 -15.34
CA ALA A 22 8.59 -8.14 -16.11
C ALA A 22 7.35 -9.03 -16.34
N TYR A 23 6.52 -9.21 -15.31
CA TYR A 23 5.25 -9.93 -15.43
C TYR A 23 4.28 -9.22 -16.38
N ALA A 24 4.13 -7.89 -16.27
CA ALA A 24 3.29 -7.12 -17.18
C ALA A 24 3.77 -7.24 -18.64
N TRP A 25 5.08 -7.23 -18.87
CA TRP A 25 5.65 -7.46 -20.20
C TRP A 25 5.38 -8.88 -20.71
N TYR A 26 5.49 -9.90 -19.85
CA TYR A 26 5.14 -11.29 -20.17
C TYR A 26 3.66 -11.45 -20.50
N VAL A 27 2.75 -10.85 -19.72
CA VAL A 27 1.30 -10.83 -19.97
C VAL A 27 0.97 -10.22 -21.32
N ARG A 28 1.67 -9.15 -21.73
CA ARG A 28 1.46 -8.51 -23.04
C ARG A 28 1.83 -9.40 -24.22
N ARG A 29 2.75 -10.34 -24.03
CA ARG A 29 3.17 -11.32 -25.05
C ARG A 29 2.28 -12.56 -25.10
N SER A 30 1.64 -12.92 -23.99
CA SER A 30 0.75 -14.10 -23.91
C SER A 30 -0.69 -13.75 -24.26
N PRO A 31 -1.27 -14.28 -25.37
CA PRO A 31 -2.66 -14.00 -25.74
C PRO A 31 -3.66 -14.43 -24.66
N ALA A 32 -3.40 -15.58 -24.01
CA ALA A 32 -4.26 -16.13 -22.97
C ALA A 32 -4.27 -15.25 -21.71
N LEU A 33 -3.10 -14.85 -21.20
CA LEU A 33 -3.03 -13.99 -20.02
C LEU A 33 -3.59 -12.61 -20.30
N ARG A 34 -3.35 -12.06 -21.50
CA ARG A 34 -3.92 -10.78 -21.92
C ARG A 34 -5.44 -10.81 -21.94
N ALA A 35 -6.06 -11.92 -22.38
CA ALA A 35 -7.51 -12.08 -22.34
C ALA A 35 -8.04 -12.13 -20.90
N THR A 36 -7.34 -12.83 -20.00
CA THR A 36 -7.70 -12.91 -18.58
C THR A 36 -7.60 -11.54 -17.89
N TRP A 37 -6.46 -10.86 -18.01
CA TRP A 37 -6.25 -9.51 -17.48
C TRP A 37 -7.14 -8.48 -18.14
N GLY A 38 -7.53 -8.68 -19.40
CA GLY A 38 -8.54 -7.86 -20.08
C GLY A 38 -9.89 -7.89 -19.37
N ARG A 39 -10.24 -8.95 -18.64
CA ARG A 39 -11.46 -8.98 -17.82
C ARG A 39 -11.33 -8.09 -16.58
N VAL A 40 -10.19 -8.15 -15.89
CA VAL A 40 -9.89 -7.24 -14.77
C VAL A 40 -9.93 -5.79 -15.25
N ALA A 41 -9.34 -5.51 -16.41
CA ALA A 41 -9.27 -4.17 -16.97
C ALA A 41 -10.63 -3.57 -17.36
N ARG A 42 -11.67 -4.41 -17.55
CA ARG A 42 -13.04 -3.97 -17.82
C ARG A 42 -13.85 -3.76 -16.53
N ASP A 43 -13.35 -4.22 -15.39
CA ASP A 43 -13.99 -4.00 -14.10
C ASP A 43 -13.72 -2.58 -13.61
N THR A 44 -14.79 -1.80 -13.43
CA THR A 44 -14.67 -0.37 -13.10
C THR A 44 -14.11 -0.14 -11.69
N PRO A 45 -14.65 -0.77 -10.63
CA PRO A 45 -14.06 -0.69 -9.29
C PRO A 45 -12.57 -1.06 -9.26
N ALA A 46 -12.19 -2.17 -9.91
CA ALA A 46 -10.79 -2.60 -9.92
C ALA A 46 -9.86 -1.58 -10.55
N MET A 47 -10.25 -0.98 -11.68
CA MET A 47 -9.41 0.00 -12.36
C MET A 47 -9.30 1.32 -11.60
N CYS A 48 -10.37 1.76 -10.92
CA CYS A 48 -10.28 2.91 -10.00
C CYS A 48 -9.35 2.61 -8.83
N SER A 49 -9.46 1.41 -8.24
CA SER A 49 -8.56 0.97 -7.16
C SER A 49 -7.11 0.86 -7.62
N ALA A 50 -6.85 0.40 -8.85
CA ALA A 50 -5.51 0.35 -9.42
C ALA A 50 -4.87 1.74 -9.54
N VAL A 51 -5.65 2.79 -9.83
CA VAL A 51 -5.17 4.19 -9.84
C VAL A 51 -4.74 4.63 -8.44
N ILE A 52 -5.54 4.31 -7.42
CA ILE A 52 -5.23 4.62 -6.02
C ILE A 52 -3.96 3.88 -5.57
N LEU A 53 -3.91 2.56 -5.79
CA LEU A 53 -2.75 1.73 -5.46
C LEU A 53 -1.48 2.20 -6.17
N ALA A 54 -1.58 2.63 -7.44
CA ALA A 54 -0.44 3.19 -8.15
C ALA A 54 0.13 4.44 -7.46
N ALA A 55 -0.71 5.31 -6.92
CA ALA A 55 -0.24 6.47 -6.16
C ALA A 55 0.45 6.07 -4.85
N PHE A 56 -0.10 5.11 -4.10
CA PHE A 56 0.56 4.56 -2.92
C PHE A 56 1.93 3.94 -3.27
N VAL A 57 2.00 3.15 -4.35
CA VAL A 57 3.25 2.55 -4.83
C VAL A 57 4.26 3.62 -5.24
N ILE A 58 3.84 4.70 -5.92
CA ILE A 58 4.73 5.81 -6.28
C ILE A 58 5.30 6.48 -5.03
N VAL A 59 4.47 6.78 -4.03
CA VAL A 59 4.94 7.37 -2.76
C VAL A 59 5.90 6.41 -2.05
N GLY A 60 5.58 5.12 -1.97
CA GLY A 60 6.45 4.12 -1.35
C GLY A 60 7.79 3.95 -2.08
N LEU A 61 7.80 4.00 -3.42
CA LEU A 61 9.03 3.94 -4.22
C LEU A 61 9.88 5.20 -4.04
N LEU A 62 9.27 6.40 -3.99
CA LEU A 62 9.98 7.64 -3.67
C LEU A 62 10.61 7.59 -2.28
N ASP A 63 9.89 7.00 -1.31
CA ASP A 63 10.40 6.86 0.04
C ASP A 63 11.48 5.76 0.18
N SER A 64 11.57 4.83 -0.77
CA SER A 64 12.59 3.77 -0.78
C SER A 64 13.96 4.19 -1.31
N VAL A 65 14.11 5.43 -1.79
CA VAL A 65 15.40 5.93 -2.30
C VAL A 65 16.11 6.70 -1.20
N HIS A 66 16.96 6.02 -0.42
CA HIS A 66 17.65 6.58 0.73
C HIS A 66 19.04 7.13 0.41
N TYR A 67 19.39 8.25 1.02
CA TYR A 67 20.68 8.88 0.92
C TYR A 67 21.09 9.63 2.20
N ARG A 68 22.39 9.82 2.39
CA ARG A 68 22.95 10.70 3.42
C ARG A 68 23.48 11.98 2.76
N PRO A 69 23.02 13.17 3.19
CA PRO A 69 23.56 14.43 2.68
C PRO A 69 25.02 14.62 3.12
N LEU A 70 25.80 15.27 2.28
CA LEU A 70 27.18 15.64 2.57
C LEU A 70 27.20 16.85 3.51
N LEU A 71 27.96 16.78 4.60
CA LEU A 71 28.16 17.90 5.52
C LEU A 71 29.19 18.88 4.95
N PRO A 72 29.02 20.19 5.21
CA PRO A 72 30.07 21.15 4.89
C PRO A 72 31.37 20.80 5.65
N PRO A 73 32.55 21.04 5.05
CA PRO A 73 33.83 20.80 5.73
C PRO A 73 33.90 21.55 7.05
N ALA A 74 34.47 20.93 8.09
CA ALA A 74 34.66 21.59 9.37
C ALA A 74 35.55 22.85 9.18
N PRO A 75 35.29 23.95 9.91
CA PRO A 75 36.13 25.14 9.85
C PRO A 75 37.59 24.79 10.16
N GLY A 76 38.51 25.04 9.22
CA GLY A 76 39.93 24.69 9.35
C GLY A 76 40.32 23.28 8.92
N ALA A 77 39.41 22.51 8.31
CA ALA A 77 39.73 21.19 7.78
C ALA A 77 40.70 21.27 6.57
N PRO A 78 41.64 20.32 6.44
CA PRO A 78 42.50 20.19 5.26
C PRO A 78 41.68 20.10 3.97
N ALA A 79 42.22 20.61 2.85
CA ALA A 79 41.54 20.58 1.55
C ALA A 79 41.31 19.15 1.01
N ASP A 80 42.03 18.17 1.56
CA ASP A 80 41.99 16.73 1.30
C ASP A 80 41.24 15.92 2.37
N ALA A 81 40.55 16.59 3.31
CA ALA A 81 39.78 15.91 4.35
C ALA A 81 38.67 15.02 3.74
N ALA A 82 38.55 13.80 4.29
CA ALA A 82 37.53 12.85 3.83
C ALA A 82 36.11 13.46 3.97
N PRO A 83 35.21 13.23 2.99
CA PRO A 83 33.86 13.78 3.03
C PRO A 83 33.07 13.22 4.21
N ALA A 84 32.64 14.11 5.10
CA ALA A 84 31.75 13.78 6.22
C ALA A 84 30.28 13.82 5.76
N TYR A 85 29.49 12.83 6.18
CA TYR A 85 28.06 12.74 5.84
C TYR A 85 27.20 12.89 7.09
N ALA A 86 25.98 13.41 6.93
CA ALA A 86 25.05 13.52 8.03
C ALA A 86 24.70 12.13 8.59
N PRO A 87 24.52 12.00 9.92
CA PRO A 87 24.16 10.73 10.54
C PRO A 87 22.71 10.32 10.22
N VAL A 88 21.86 11.28 9.86
CA VAL A 88 20.45 11.06 9.53
C VAL A 88 20.30 10.65 8.06
N VAL A 89 19.61 9.54 7.83
CA VAL A 89 19.25 9.06 6.49
C VAL A 89 17.98 9.78 6.05
N ARG A 90 18.00 10.31 4.82
CA ARG A 90 16.84 10.96 4.18
C ARG A 90 16.40 10.15 2.97
N SER A 91 15.11 10.19 2.64
CA SER A 91 14.60 9.60 1.39
C SER A 91 14.40 10.64 0.30
N ALA A 92 14.21 10.21 -0.95
CA ALA A 92 13.86 11.11 -2.04
C ALA A 92 12.51 11.81 -1.79
N LEU A 93 11.59 11.16 -1.07
CA LEU A 93 10.37 11.81 -0.60
C LEU A 93 10.68 12.99 0.33
N ASP A 94 11.61 12.85 1.28
CA ASP A 94 12.02 13.98 2.14
C ASP A 94 12.62 15.12 1.31
N GLY A 95 13.43 14.80 0.30
CA GLY A 95 14.00 15.81 -0.60
C GLY A 95 12.94 16.56 -1.42
N LEU A 96 11.84 15.90 -1.80
CA LEU A 96 10.72 16.55 -2.48
C LEU A 96 9.87 17.43 -1.55
N LEU A 97 9.84 17.08 -0.26
CA LEU A 97 9.10 17.81 0.77
C LEU A 97 9.97 18.86 1.49
N ASP A 98 11.27 18.92 1.19
CA ASP A 98 12.18 19.89 1.78
C ASP A 98 11.71 21.33 1.53
N GLY A 99 11.75 22.14 2.58
CA GLY A 99 11.26 23.52 2.55
C GLY A 99 9.76 23.66 2.82
N SER A 100 9.03 22.55 2.99
CA SER A 100 7.67 22.58 3.52
C SER A 100 7.66 22.49 5.05
N VAL A 101 6.50 22.82 5.64
CA VAL A 101 6.27 22.68 7.08
C VAL A 101 6.30 21.21 7.52
N LEU A 102 6.12 20.25 6.60
CA LEU A 102 6.12 18.81 6.87
C LEU A 102 7.44 18.27 7.41
N THR A 103 8.57 18.84 6.96
CA THR A 103 9.91 18.42 7.39
C THR A 103 10.46 19.25 8.55
N SER A 104 9.63 20.14 9.12
CA SER A 104 10.01 21.06 10.20
C SER A 104 9.29 20.66 11.49
N PRO A 105 9.94 19.87 12.37
CA PRO A 105 9.30 19.44 13.59
C PRO A 105 9.04 20.60 14.55
N GLU A 106 7.86 20.57 15.14
CA GLU A 106 7.41 21.49 16.19
C GLU A 106 7.90 21.06 17.57
N LYS A 107 7.55 21.83 18.60
CA LYS A 107 7.90 21.47 19.99
C LYS A 107 6.95 20.43 20.59
N THR A 108 5.70 20.45 20.17
CA THR A 108 4.62 19.65 20.75
C THR A 108 3.47 19.52 19.75
N TYR A 109 2.36 18.96 20.22
CA TYR A 109 1.11 18.87 19.49
C TYR A 109 0.65 20.22 18.92
N SER A 110 -0.04 20.12 17.80
CA SER A 110 -0.77 21.20 17.16
C SER A 110 -2.04 20.62 16.56
N THR A 111 -3.17 21.31 16.74
CA THR A 111 -4.40 20.90 16.06
C THR A 111 -4.23 21.12 14.54
N PRO A 112 -5.01 20.40 13.70
CA PRO A 112 -4.98 20.63 12.26
C PRO A 112 -5.11 22.11 11.91
N LEU A 113 -4.18 22.59 11.06
CA LEU A 113 -4.10 23.97 10.59
C LEU A 113 -3.82 25.03 11.66
N ALA A 114 -3.37 24.64 12.86
CA ALA A 114 -3.03 25.58 13.92
C ALA A 114 -1.84 26.49 13.58
N VAL A 115 -1.81 27.66 14.22
CA VAL A 115 -0.67 28.61 14.23
C VAL A 115 -0.02 28.71 15.62
N ARG A 116 -0.69 28.18 16.65
CA ARG A 116 -0.25 28.17 18.04
C ARG A 116 -0.11 26.73 18.53
N GLN A 117 0.77 26.53 19.50
CA GLN A 117 0.98 25.25 20.16
C GLN A 117 -0.28 24.79 20.90
N PHE A 118 -0.42 23.48 21.06
CA PHE A 118 -1.53 22.89 21.81
C PHE A 118 -1.39 23.01 23.33
N THR A 119 -0.18 23.29 23.83
CA THR A 119 0.11 23.39 25.26
C THR A 119 0.54 24.82 25.61
N LYS A 120 0.08 25.33 26.76
CA LYS A 120 0.50 26.65 27.26
C LYS A 120 1.92 26.59 27.82
N GLU A 121 2.72 27.58 27.47
CA GLU A 121 4.06 27.76 28.01
C GLU A 121 4.19 29.14 28.66
N THR A 122 5.06 29.25 29.66
CA THR A 122 5.39 30.55 30.23
C THR A 122 6.44 31.20 29.34
N THR A 123 6.03 32.23 28.61
CA THR A 123 6.91 33.06 27.77
C THR A 123 7.08 34.43 28.41
N LEU A 124 8.29 34.98 28.34
CA LEU A 124 8.54 36.35 28.77
C LEU A 124 8.07 37.30 27.65
N VAL A 125 7.02 38.06 27.91
CA VAL A 125 6.56 39.16 27.07
C VAL A 125 6.84 40.44 27.86
N ASP A 126 7.68 41.33 27.34
CA ASP A 126 8.11 42.55 28.02
C ASP A 126 8.65 42.29 29.45
N ASP A 127 9.55 41.29 29.58
CA ASP A 127 10.14 40.82 30.85
C ASP A 127 9.15 40.34 31.92
N LYS A 128 7.88 40.12 31.55
CA LYS A 128 6.85 39.54 32.43
C LYS A 128 6.52 38.11 32.02
N PRO A 129 6.47 37.16 32.97
CA PRO A 129 6.08 35.79 32.67
C PRO A 129 4.58 35.71 32.37
N VAL A 130 4.24 35.53 31.09
CA VAL A 130 2.86 35.32 30.63
C VAL A 130 2.70 33.86 30.19
N ARG A 131 1.68 33.18 30.70
CA ARG A 131 1.38 31.79 30.36
C ARG A 131 0.31 31.73 29.26
N ASP A 132 0.76 31.64 28.01
CA ASP A 132 -0.09 31.60 26.82
C ASP A 132 0.30 30.44 25.89
N PHE A 133 -0.47 30.22 24.81
CA PHE A 133 -0.12 29.29 23.74
C PHE A 133 0.83 29.98 22.76
N PRO A 134 2.14 29.67 22.78
CA PRO A 134 3.09 30.30 21.89
C PRO A 134 2.83 29.93 20.43
N LEU A 135 3.30 30.78 19.50
CA LEU A 135 3.26 30.50 18.06
C LEU A 135 4.09 29.26 17.73
N LEU A 136 3.66 28.55 16.68
CA LEU A 136 4.38 27.43 16.11
C LEU A 136 5.65 27.91 15.40
N ARG A 137 6.66 27.04 15.34
CA ARG A 137 7.96 27.36 14.74
C ARG A 137 7.91 27.28 13.23
N GLY A 138 7.12 26.42 12.63
CA GLY A 138 7.00 26.22 11.19
C GLY A 138 5.73 26.88 10.64
N ALA A 139 4.59 26.59 11.25
CA ALA A 139 3.29 27.03 10.76
C ALA A 139 3.00 28.53 11.00
N GLY A 140 2.39 29.19 10.03
CA GLY A 140 1.88 30.57 10.16
C GLY A 140 2.91 31.70 10.14
N LYS A 141 4.20 31.40 9.92
CA LYS A 141 5.31 32.38 9.88
C LYS A 141 5.14 33.50 8.85
N HIS A 142 4.36 33.27 7.81
CA HIS A 142 4.14 34.22 6.71
C HIS A 142 3.04 35.24 7.01
N LEU A 143 2.29 35.08 8.10
CA LEU A 143 1.20 35.98 8.46
C LEU A 143 1.71 37.17 9.28
N ALA A 144 1.14 38.35 9.01
CA ALA A 144 1.41 39.55 9.80
C ALA A 144 0.63 39.51 11.13
N ASP A 145 -0.65 39.11 11.09
CA ASP A 145 -1.45 38.79 12.27
C ASP A 145 -1.97 37.34 12.18
N PRO A 146 -1.30 36.38 12.84
CA PRO A 146 -1.64 34.96 12.75
C PRO A 146 -3.06 34.61 13.18
N ASP A 147 -3.67 35.34 14.12
CA ASP A 147 -4.98 35.00 14.66
C ASP A 147 -6.11 35.53 13.75
N ARG A 148 -5.90 36.69 13.13
CA ARG A 148 -6.87 37.31 12.22
C ARG A 148 -6.80 36.81 10.79
N ASP A 149 -5.59 36.63 10.25
CA ASP A 149 -5.37 36.38 8.82
C ASP A 149 -5.48 34.89 8.44
N ARG A 150 -5.36 33.98 9.43
CA ARG A 150 -5.41 32.52 9.23
C ARG A 150 -6.58 32.03 8.39
N PRO A 151 -7.86 32.31 8.69
CA PRO A 151 -8.98 31.69 7.97
C PRO A 151 -8.99 32.06 6.48
N ALA A 152 -8.65 33.31 6.16
CA ALA A 152 -8.57 33.78 4.78
C ALA A 152 -7.40 33.13 4.03
N ASP A 153 -6.23 33.01 4.68
CA ASP A 153 -5.06 32.36 4.08
C ASP A 153 -5.27 30.85 3.87
N VAL A 154 -5.88 30.16 4.84
CA VAL A 154 -6.25 28.75 4.71
C VAL A 154 -7.18 28.54 3.51
N LEU A 155 -8.23 29.37 3.37
CA LEU A 155 -9.15 29.26 2.24
C LEU A 155 -8.45 29.51 0.90
N LYS A 156 -7.57 30.52 0.85
CA LYS A 156 -6.77 30.83 -0.34
C LYS A 156 -5.85 29.68 -0.72
N ARG A 157 -5.10 29.12 0.23
CA ARG A 157 -4.19 27.99 -0.02
C ARG A 157 -4.92 26.72 -0.39
N LEU A 158 -6.05 26.44 0.24
CA LEU A 158 -6.93 25.34 -0.13
C LEU A 158 -7.45 25.51 -1.56
N GLY A 159 -7.94 26.70 -1.91
CA GLY A 159 -8.42 27.02 -3.26
C GLY A 159 -7.34 26.89 -4.33
N LEU A 160 -6.15 27.45 -4.07
CA LEU A 160 -4.99 27.33 -4.98
C LEU A 160 -4.52 25.87 -5.09
N GLY A 161 -4.50 25.13 -3.99
CA GLY A 161 -4.15 23.71 -3.97
C GLY A 161 -5.13 22.85 -4.76
N LEU A 162 -6.44 23.06 -4.57
CA LEU A 162 -7.49 22.38 -5.33
C LEU A 162 -7.43 22.72 -6.82
N ALA A 163 -7.23 24.00 -7.17
CA ALA A 163 -7.09 24.44 -8.56
C ALA A 163 -5.84 23.85 -9.23
N GLY A 164 -4.69 23.85 -8.52
CA GLY A 164 -3.46 23.23 -8.98
C GLY A 164 -3.60 21.71 -9.15
N GLY A 165 -4.24 21.03 -8.20
CA GLY A 165 -4.56 19.61 -8.27
C GLY A 165 -5.49 19.27 -9.43
N LEU A 166 -6.54 20.06 -9.65
CA LEU A 166 -7.44 19.93 -10.80
C LEU A 166 -6.69 20.12 -12.12
N ALA A 167 -5.86 21.16 -12.22
CA ALA A 167 -5.05 21.42 -13.41
C ALA A 167 -4.08 20.27 -13.71
N ALA A 168 -3.39 19.75 -12.70
CA ALA A 168 -2.49 18.61 -12.83
C ALA A 168 -3.25 17.33 -13.25
N GLY A 169 -4.42 17.07 -12.63
CA GLY A 169 -5.28 15.93 -12.97
C GLY A 169 -5.81 16.00 -14.41
N LEU A 170 -6.28 17.17 -14.84
CA LEU A 170 -6.74 17.41 -16.21
C LEU A 170 -5.59 17.29 -17.22
N ALA A 171 -4.41 17.84 -16.90
CA ALA A 171 -3.22 17.71 -17.73
C ALA A 171 -2.79 16.24 -17.88
N GLY A 172 -2.76 15.47 -16.79
CA GLY A 172 -2.46 14.03 -16.84
C GLY A 172 -3.49 13.24 -17.65
N THR A 173 -4.77 13.57 -17.51
CA THR A 173 -5.86 12.98 -18.32
C THR A 173 -5.70 13.34 -19.80
N PHE A 174 -5.32 14.57 -20.11
CA PHE A 174 -5.06 15.02 -21.47
C PHE A 174 -3.83 14.30 -22.08
N LEU A 175 -2.75 14.15 -21.32
CA LEU A 175 -1.55 13.40 -21.76
C LEU A 175 -1.89 11.93 -22.03
N LEU A 176 -2.72 11.30 -21.19
CA LEU A 176 -3.23 9.96 -21.42
C LEU A 176 -4.02 9.89 -22.74
N ALA A 177 -4.95 10.83 -22.95
CA ALA A 177 -5.74 10.90 -24.18
C ALA A 177 -4.85 11.13 -25.41
N ALA A 178 -3.83 11.98 -25.33
CA ALA A 178 -2.86 12.23 -26.40
C ALA A 178 -2.03 10.98 -26.72
N CYS A 179 -1.62 10.22 -25.71
CA CYS A 179 -0.90 8.96 -25.89
C CYS A 179 -1.78 7.89 -26.58
N LEU A 180 -3.06 7.82 -26.22
CA LEU A 180 -4.05 6.96 -26.87
C LEU A 180 -4.32 7.40 -28.32
N ALA A 181 -4.41 8.71 -28.56
CA ALA A 181 -4.62 9.30 -29.89
C ALA A 181 -3.49 8.92 -30.87
N ARG A 182 -2.23 8.96 -30.42
CA ARG A 182 -1.07 8.54 -31.23
C ARG A 182 -1.15 7.08 -31.69
N ARG A 183 -1.87 6.23 -30.94
CA ARG A 183 -2.05 4.81 -31.26
C ARG A 183 -3.32 4.50 -32.06
N ARG A 184 -4.31 5.40 -32.06
CA ARG A 184 -5.66 5.13 -32.60
C ARG A 184 -6.16 6.14 -33.64
N GLY A 185 -5.31 7.07 -34.09
CA GLY A 185 -5.56 7.88 -35.30
C GLY A 185 -6.32 9.18 -35.11
N GLY A 186 -6.40 9.75 -33.89
CA GLY A 186 -6.96 11.09 -33.69
C GLY A 186 -7.24 11.50 -32.23
N VAL A 187 -7.01 12.78 -31.91
CA VAL A 187 -7.17 13.35 -30.55
C VAL A 187 -8.65 13.45 -30.15
N VAL A 188 -9.53 13.81 -31.08
CA VAL A 188 -10.97 13.96 -30.82
C VAL A 188 -11.62 12.62 -30.50
N ALA A 189 -11.25 11.54 -31.21
CA ALA A 189 -11.74 10.20 -30.95
C ALA A 189 -11.25 9.66 -29.59
N ALA A 190 -9.98 9.90 -29.24
CA ALA A 190 -9.43 9.51 -27.94
C ALA A 190 -10.09 10.29 -26.79
N ALA A 191 -10.29 11.59 -26.95
CA ALA A 191 -10.99 12.42 -25.97
C ALA A 191 -12.46 11.98 -25.81
N ALA A 192 -13.14 11.66 -26.91
CA ALA A 192 -14.51 11.12 -26.88
C ALA A 192 -14.61 9.74 -26.21
N GLU A 193 -13.56 8.91 -26.26
CA GLU A 193 -13.52 7.63 -25.54
C GLU A 193 -13.29 7.84 -24.03
N VAL A 194 -12.33 8.70 -23.68
CA VAL A 194 -11.98 9.05 -22.29
C VAL A 194 -13.09 9.81 -21.59
N LEU A 195 -13.83 10.68 -22.27
CA LEU A 195 -14.92 11.49 -21.71
C LEU A 195 -16.31 10.95 -22.00
N GLY A 196 -16.51 10.18 -23.08
CA GLY A 196 -17.80 9.65 -23.50
C GLY A 196 -18.11 8.26 -22.95
N GLY A 197 -17.10 7.47 -22.55
CA GLY A 197 -17.31 6.23 -21.80
C GLY A 197 -17.83 5.10 -22.68
N ARG A 198 -17.60 5.22 -23.98
CA ARG A 198 -18.01 4.26 -25.02
C ARG A 198 -16.91 3.23 -25.35
N GLY A 199 -15.79 3.27 -24.62
CA GLY A 199 -14.68 2.34 -24.79
C GLY A 199 -14.88 1.05 -24.00
N GLU A 200 -14.18 -0.03 -24.39
CA GLU A 200 -14.19 -1.29 -23.64
C GLU A 200 -13.63 -1.14 -22.22
N LEU A 201 -12.73 -0.17 -22.02
CA LEU A 201 -12.08 0.10 -20.74
C LEU A 201 -12.75 1.30 -20.04
N PRO A 202 -12.84 1.31 -18.70
CA PRO A 202 -13.51 2.35 -17.92
C PRO A 202 -12.66 3.63 -17.78
N TRP A 203 -12.17 4.17 -18.89
CA TRP A 203 -11.26 5.35 -18.92
C TRP A 203 -11.83 6.57 -18.21
N ARG A 204 -13.15 6.82 -18.33
CA ARG A 204 -13.82 7.92 -17.61
C ARG A 204 -13.65 7.80 -16.12
N ALA A 205 -13.96 6.62 -15.57
CA ALA A 205 -13.92 6.38 -14.14
C ALA A 205 -12.48 6.50 -13.63
N MET A 206 -11.51 5.89 -14.33
CA MET A 206 -10.09 6.01 -13.99
C MET A 206 -9.61 7.46 -14.00
N SER A 207 -9.99 8.24 -15.02
CA SER A 207 -9.58 9.64 -15.15
C SER A 207 -10.21 10.51 -14.07
N LEU A 208 -11.49 10.28 -13.75
CA LEU A 208 -12.16 10.96 -12.64
C LEU A 208 -11.52 10.63 -11.30
N THR A 209 -11.22 9.35 -11.03
CA THR A 209 -10.50 8.94 -9.83
C THR A 209 -9.11 9.58 -9.76
N PHE A 210 -8.38 9.64 -10.87
CA PHE A 210 -7.08 10.30 -10.94
C PHE A 210 -7.18 11.81 -10.67
N VAL A 211 -8.14 12.51 -11.28
CA VAL A 211 -8.38 13.94 -11.04
C VAL A 211 -8.74 14.19 -9.57
N LEU A 212 -9.64 13.40 -8.99
CA LEU A 212 -10.02 13.52 -7.58
C LEU A 212 -8.83 13.29 -6.65
N LEU A 213 -7.98 12.32 -6.97
CA LEU A 213 -6.75 12.06 -6.22
C LEU A 213 -5.76 13.23 -6.33
N CYS A 214 -5.58 13.80 -7.52
CA CYS A 214 -4.75 15.00 -7.70
C CYS A 214 -5.33 16.22 -6.98
N MET A 215 -6.65 16.39 -6.94
CA MET A 215 -7.30 17.46 -6.17
C MET A 215 -7.08 17.28 -4.67
N ALA A 216 -7.24 16.06 -4.13
CA ALA A 216 -6.99 15.77 -2.73
C ALA A 216 -5.51 16.00 -2.35
N ALA A 217 -4.58 15.50 -3.18
CA ALA A 217 -3.16 15.73 -2.99
C ALA A 217 -2.80 17.23 -3.10
N GLY A 218 -3.37 17.93 -4.08
CA GLY A 218 -3.17 19.37 -4.27
C GLY A 218 -3.69 20.20 -3.10
N ALA A 219 -4.84 19.84 -2.53
CA ALA A 219 -5.36 20.46 -1.31
C ALA A 219 -4.41 20.28 -0.13
N LEU A 220 -3.93 19.05 0.10
CA LEU A 220 -2.99 18.75 1.18
C LEU A 220 -1.67 19.52 0.97
N ILE A 221 -1.07 19.44 -0.22
CA ILE A 221 0.16 20.17 -0.56
C ILE A 221 -0.04 21.69 -0.36
N GLY A 222 -1.14 22.24 -0.87
CA GLY A 222 -1.47 23.66 -0.74
C GLY A 222 -1.51 24.11 0.72
N LEU A 223 -2.14 23.33 1.60
CA LEU A 223 -2.18 23.61 3.04
C LEU A 223 -0.81 23.43 3.71
N SER A 224 -0.09 22.36 3.36
CA SER A 224 1.22 21.98 3.90
C SER A 224 2.37 22.94 3.57
N THR A 225 2.15 23.88 2.64
CA THR A 225 3.11 24.96 2.38
C THR A 225 3.19 26.01 3.50
N GLY A 226 2.18 26.11 4.36
CA GLY A 226 2.15 27.11 5.44
C GLY A 226 1.66 26.60 6.79
N TYR A 227 1.07 25.40 6.84
CA TYR A 227 0.45 24.83 8.04
C TYR A 227 0.64 23.32 8.11
N HIS A 228 0.59 22.76 9.32
CA HIS A 228 0.44 21.32 9.51
C HIS A 228 -0.99 20.91 9.18
N ALA A 229 -1.22 20.44 7.95
CA ALA A 229 -2.56 20.15 7.42
C ALA A 229 -3.37 19.18 8.29
N LEU A 230 -2.70 18.18 8.86
CA LEU A 230 -3.28 17.15 9.73
C LEU A 230 -2.80 17.24 11.19
N GLY A 231 -2.14 18.35 11.56
CA GLY A 231 -1.59 18.56 12.90
C GLY A 231 -0.24 17.87 13.13
N THR A 232 0.22 17.93 14.39
CA THR A 232 1.50 17.34 14.82
C THR A 232 1.32 16.37 15.98
N ASP A 233 2.29 15.47 16.17
CA ASP A 233 2.33 14.50 17.26
C ASP A 233 2.94 15.07 18.57
N ARG A 234 3.15 14.20 19.56
CA ARG A 234 3.73 14.54 20.87
C ARG A 234 5.08 15.23 20.79
N ILE A 235 5.90 14.80 19.85
CA ILE A 235 7.30 15.23 19.66
C ILE A 235 7.36 16.37 18.65
N GLY A 236 6.22 16.75 18.07
CA GLY A 236 6.08 17.83 17.10
C GLY A 236 6.29 17.40 15.66
N ASN A 237 6.37 16.12 15.35
CA ASN A 237 6.45 15.66 13.96
C ASN A 237 5.09 15.86 13.27
N ASP A 238 5.10 16.23 11.99
CA ASP A 238 3.89 16.39 11.21
C ASP A 238 3.20 15.03 10.95
N VAL A 239 1.90 14.96 11.20
CA VAL A 239 1.11 13.72 11.09
C VAL A 239 0.88 13.30 9.63
N LEU A 240 0.77 14.25 8.69
CA LEU A 240 0.71 13.94 7.27
C LEU A 240 2.04 13.37 6.77
N TRP A 241 3.17 13.94 7.20
CA TRP A 241 4.49 13.38 6.88
C TRP A 241 4.65 11.95 7.39
N GLN A 242 4.25 11.68 8.64
CA GLN A 242 4.25 10.32 9.19
C GLN A 242 3.37 9.38 8.38
N ALA A 243 2.16 9.81 8.00
CA ALA A 243 1.25 9.00 7.19
C ALA A 243 1.83 8.66 5.81
N LEU A 244 2.51 9.61 5.16
CA LEU A 244 3.16 9.37 3.87
C LEU A 244 4.33 8.40 4.00
N LYS A 245 5.12 8.49 5.08
CA LYS A 245 6.20 7.53 5.39
C LYS A 245 5.68 6.13 5.69
N SER A 246 4.56 6.04 6.41
CA SER A 246 3.91 4.77 6.75
C SER A 246 3.45 3.96 5.53
N ILE A 247 3.25 4.60 4.37
CA ILE A 247 2.90 3.92 3.11
C ILE A 247 3.97 2.91 2.70
N ARG A 248 5.26 3.28 2.76
CA ARG A 248 6.38 2.38 2.42
C ARG A 248 6.35 1.15 3.32
N THR A 249 6.24 1.36 4.62
CA THR A 249 6.20 0.30 5.63
C THR A 249 5.04 -0.67 5.39
N ALA A 250 3.83 -0.16 5.11
CA ALA A 250 2.67 -1.00 4.81
C ALA A 250 2.84 -1.80 3.52
N LEU A 251 3.37 -1.18 2.45
CA LEU A 251 3.65 -1.87 1.19
C LEU A 251 4.68 -2.98 1.35
N VAL A 252 5.79 -2.71 2.07
CA VAL A 252 6.83 -3.70 2.36
C VAL A 252 6.22 -4.86 3.12
N ILE A 253 5.50 -4.62 4.22
CA ILE A 253 4.96 -5.69 5.05
C ILE A 253 3.94 -6.52 4.30
N GLY A 254 2.95 -5.90 3.64
CA GLY A 254 1.94 -6.66 2.90
C GLY A 254 2.55 -7.48 1.77
N SER A 255 3.57 -6.96 1.08
CA SER A 255 4.07 -7.55 -0.16
C SER A 255 5.27 -8.49 0.04
N LEU A 256 6.26 -8.11 0.86
CA LEU A 256 7.43 -8.95 1.15
C LEU A 256 7.04 -10.18 1.98
N THR A 257 6.13 -10.00 2.94
CA THR A 257 5.65 -11.11 3.79
C THR A 257 4.86 -12.13 2.98
N THR A 258 3.97 -11.68 2.08
CA THR A 258 3.25 -12.59 1.18
C THR A 258 4.22 -13.33 0.27
N LEU A 259 5.27 -12.67 -0.23
CA LEU A 259 6.29 -13.32 -1.05
C LEU A 259 7.09 -14.37 -0.27
N ALA A 260 7.47 -14.07 0.98
CA ALA A 260 8.19 -15.00 1.86
C ALA A 260 7.36 -16.24 2.23
N MET A 261 6.03 -16.09 2.30
CA MET A 261 5.09 -17.18 2.56
C MET A 261 4.98 -18.19 1.40
N LEU A 262 5.18 -17.75 0.14
CA LEU A 262 4.91 -18.55 -1.04
C LEU A 262 5.80 -19.80 -1.19
N PRO A 263 7.15 -19.73 -1.06
CA PRO A 263 8.00 -20.90 -1.25
C PRO A 263 7.64 -22.10 -0.37
N PRO A 264 7.54 -21.98 0.97
CA PRO A 264 7.17 -23.12 1.80
C PRO A 264 5.74 -23.58 1.51
N ALA A 265 4.80 -22.67 1.27
CA ALA A 265 3.42 -23.04 0.97
C ALA A 265 3.28 -23.89 -0.31
N ILE A 266 3.93 -23.47 -1.40
CA ILE A 266 3.85 -24.12 -2.71
C ILE A 266 4.62 -25.45 -2.69
N VAL A 267 5.84 -25.44 -2.17
CA VAL A 267 6.70 -26.63 -2.15
C VAL A 267 6.06 -27.71 -1.28
N PHE A 268 5.66 -27.39 -0.05
CA PHE A 268 5.08 -28.38 0.85
C PHE A 268 3.65 -28.75 0.45
N GLY A 269 2.83 -27.80 0.02
CA GLY A 269 1.44 -28.07 -0.36
C GLY A 269 1.33 -29.03 -1.55
N ILE A 270 2.07 -28.76 -2.63
CA ILE A 270 2.05 -29.63 -3.82
C ILE A 270 2.72 -30.98 -3.50
N SER A 271 3.82 -31.00 -2.75
CA SER A 271 4.51 -32.25 -2.38
C SER A 271 3.62 -33.16 -1.55
N ALA A 272 2.96 -32.62 -0.52
CA ALA A 272 2.03 -33.36 0.34
C ALA A 272 0.89 -33.97 -0.47
N GLY A 273 0.25 -33.18 -1.34
CA GLY A 273 -0.87 -33.67 -2.16
C GLY A 273 -0.45 -34.65 -3.26
N TYR A 274 0.77 -34.52 -3.79
CA TYR A 274 1.28 -35.37 -4.87
C TYR A 274 1.76 -36.73 -4.36
N PHE A 275 2.66 -36.76 -3.37
CA PHE A 275 3.30 -37.99 -2.92
C PHE A 275 2.38 -38.88 -2.05
N LYS A 276 1.47 -38.30 -1.25
CA LYS A 276 0.67 -39.01 -0.23
C LYS A 276 1.54 -39.81 0.78
N GLY A 277 0.90 -40.46 1.74
CA GLY A 277 1.55 -41.33 2.72
C GLY A 277 2.55 -40.58 3.60
N LYS A 278 3.74 -41.15 3.83
CA LYS A 278 4.71 -40.62 4.79
C LYS A 278 5.14 -39.16 4.56
N VAL A 279 5.24 -38.72 3.30
CA VAL A 279 5.60 -37.33 2.97
C VAL A 279 4.48 -36.38 3.37
N ASP A 280 3.24 -36.79 3.11
CA ASP A 280 2.05 -36.04 3.50
C ASP A 280 1.92 -35.96 5.03
N ASP A 281 2.08 -37.10 5.71
CA ASP A 281 2.04 -37.18 7.17
C ASP A 281 3.10 -36.30 7.83
N ALA A 282 4.34 -36.29 7.32
CA ALA A 282 5.42 -35.46 7.84
C ALA A 282 5.16 -33.95 7.66
N ILE A 283 4.69 -33.54 6.48
CA ILE A 283 4.34 -32.14 6.20
C ILE A 283 3.14 -31.72 7.04
N GLN A 284 2.14 -32.59 7.16
CA GLN A 284 0.97 -32.37 7.99
C GLN A 284 1.35 -32.18 9.45
N TYR A 285 2.16 -33.09 9.99
CA TYR A 285 2.69 -32.97 11.35
C TYR A 285 3.41 -31.62 11.57
N LEU A 286 4.28 -31.22 10.64
CA LEU A 286 5.02 -29.97 10.71
C LEU A 286 4.08 -28.76 10.77
N TYR A 287 3.16 -28.59 9.80
CA TYR A 287 2.29 -27.43 9.82
C TYR A 287 1.27 -27.47 10.96
N THR A 288 0.78 -28.65 11.38
CA THR A 288 -0.14 -28.76 12.53
C THR A 288 0.56 -28.38 13.84
N THR A 289 1.85 -28.72 13.98
CA THR A 289 2.67 -28.36 15.15
C THR A 289 2.92 -26.85 15.19
N ILE A 290 3.18 -26.21 14.04
CA ILE A 290 3.32 -24.75 13.98
C ILE A 290 1.98 -24.08 14.35
N THR A 291 0.87 -24.56 13.79
CA THR A 291 -0.46 -23.94 14.01
C THR A 291 -1.10 -24.27 15.35
N SER A 292 -0.55 -25.20 16.13
CA SER A 292 -1.02 -25.45 17.50
C SER A 292 -0.58 -24.34 18.47
N ILE A 293 0.48 -23.60 18.11
CA ILE A 293 0.92 -22.40 18.81
C ILE A 293 0.08 -21.21 18.33
N PRO A 294 -0.47 -20.38 19.22
CA PRO A 294 -1.17 -19.16 18.80
C PRO A 294 -0.25 -18.28 17.94
N GLY A 295 -0.69 -17.96 16.70
CA GLY A 295 0.17 -17.33 15.69
C GLY A 295 0.82 -16.02 16.16
N VAL A 296 0.08 -15.19 16.89
CA VAL A 296 0.60 -13.96 17.49
C VAL A 296 1.75 -14.24 18.48
N LEU A 297 1.61 -15.29 19.32
CA LEU A 297 2.65 -15.65 20.29
C LEU A 297 3.89 -16.21 19.62
N LEU A 298 3.74 -16.99 18.55
CA LEU A 298 4.88 -17.52 17.79
C LEU A 298 5.66 -16.38 17.10
N VAL A 299 4.95 -15.50 16.40
CA VAL A 299 5.55 -14.32 15.76
C VAL A 299 6.22 -13.44 16.81
N ALA A 300 5.55 -13.18 17.94
CA ALA A 300 6.08 -12.42 19.05
C ALA A 300 7.39 -12.99 19.58
N ALA A 301 7.44 -14.30 19.87
CA ALA A 301 8.62 -14.97 20.38
C ALA A 301 9.81 -14.88 19.39
N CYS A 302 9.56 -15.15 18.11
CA CYS A 302 10.61 -15.06 17.09
C CYS A 302 11.09 -13.62 16.88
N ALA A 303 10.18 -12.65 16.85
CA ALA A 303 10.52 -11.25 16.64
C ALA A 303 11.27 -10.65 17.84
N LEU A 304 10.85 -10.95 19.08
CA LEU A 304 11.57 -10.51 20.29
C LEU A 304 12.96 -11.13 20.38
N MET A 305 13.10 -12.42 20.09
CA MET A 305 14.41 -13.08 20.05
C MET A 305 15.35 -12.40 19.04
N MET A 306 14.81 -12.03 17.87
CA MET A 306 15.57 -11.32 16.84
C MET A 306 15.91 -9.89 17.28
N GLN A 307 14.99 -9.17 17.91
CA GLN A 307 15.24 -7.83 18.46
C GLN A 307 16.39 -7.85 19.46
N VAL A 308 16.35 -8.75 20.45
CA VAL A 308 17.43 -8.90 21.43
C VAL A 308 18.77 -9.18 20.75
N TYR A 309 18.79 -10.02 19.71
CA TYR A 309 20.01 -10.28 18.95
C TYR A 309 20.54 -9.03 18.25
N ILE A 310 19.68 -8.27 17.56
CA ILE A 310 20.06 -7.03 16.87
C ILE A 310 20.58 -6.00 17.86
N ASP A 311 19.90 -5.86 19.00
CA ASP A 311 20.20 -4.87 20.03
C ASP A 311 21.55 -5.14 20.70
N ASN A 312 21.88 -6.42 20.94
CA ASN A 312 23.17 -6.84 21.48
C ASN A 312 24.33 -6.70 20.47
N HIS A 313 24.04 -6.56 19.18
CA HIS A 313 25.03 -6.41 18.12
C HIS A 313 24.88 -5.07 17.39
N ALA A 314 24.54 -4.01 18.13
CA ALA A 314 24.33 -2.68 17.57
C ALA A 314 25.56 -2.15 16.79
N GLU A 315 26.77 -2.59 17.14
CA GLU A 315 28.04 -2.23 16.49
C GLU A 315 28.13 -2.68 15.03
N LEU A 316 27.33 -3.66 14.61
CA LEU A 316 27.31 -4.14 13.22
C LEU A 316 26.59 -3.19 12.25
N TYR A 317 25.95 -2.12 12.74
CA TYR A 317 25.10 -1.26 11.94
C TYR A 317 25.60 0.19 11.94
N ASP A 318 26.01 0.68 10.77
CA ASP A 318 26.49 2.06 10.55
C ASP A 318 25.44 3.14 10.89
N THR A 319 24.15 2.82 10.81
CA THR A 319 23.05 3.78 11.00
C THR A 319 21.86 3.14 11.69
N SER A 320 21.11 3.94 12.47
CA SER A 320 19.85 3.50 13.08
C SER A 320 18.81 3.07 12.05
N ALA A 321 18.78 3.73 10.89
CA ALA A 321 17.90 3.38 9.78
C ALA A 321 18.19 1.97 9.23
N ALA A 322 19.46 1.58 9.09
CA ALA A 322 19.83 0.24 8.64
C ALA A 322 19.41 -0.85 9.64
N ARG A 323 19.54 -0.57 10.95
CA ARG A 323 19.06 -1.47 12.01
C ARG A 323 17.54 -1.64 11.97
N ALA A 324 16.80 -0.53 11.90
CA ALA A 324 15.35 -0.53 11.82
C ALA A 324 14.83 -1.25 10.57
N ASP A 325 15.49 -1.05 9.43
CA ASP A 325 15.14 -1.70 8.17
C ASP A 325 15.38 -3.22 8.21
N LEU A 326 16.50 -3.67 8.78
CA LEU A 326 16.74 -5.10 8.94
C LEU A 326 15.71 -5.75 9.86
N ARG A 327 15.33 -5.08 10.96
CA ARG A 327 14.25 -5.54 11.85
C ARG A 327 12.93 -5.69 11.08
N LEU A 328 12.59 -4.73 10.23
CA LEU A 328 11.40 -4.80 9.37
C LEU A 328 11.48 -5.97 8.37
N PHE A 329 12.62 -6.14 7.71
CA PHE A 329 12.85 -7.23 6.76
C PHE A 329 12.66 -8.60 7.43
N LEU A 330 13.27 -8.79 8.61
CA LEU A 330 13.20 -10.05 9.35
C LEU A 330 11.79 -10.29 9.92
N LEU A 331 11.08 -9.24 10.35
CA LEU A 331 9.68 -9.35 10.73
C LEU A 331 8.83 -9.89 9.57
N CYS A 332 9.04 -9.38 8.35
CA CYS A 332 8.35 -9.88 7.16
C CYS A 332 8.68 -11.36 6.88
N MET A 333 9.95 -11.76 7.06
CA MET A 333 10.36 -13.16 6.90
C MET A 333 9.71 -14.07 7.95
N ILE A 334 9.70 -13.66 9.22
CA ILE A 334 9.06 -14.40 10.32
C ILE A 334 7.58 -14.59 10.01
N LEU A 335 6.87 -13.50 9.69
CA LEU A 335 5.45 -13.56 9.36
C LEU A 335 5.15 -14.52 8.20
N GLY A 336 5.93 -14.47 7.12
CA GLY A 336 5.76 -15.35 5.97
C GLY A 336 6.05 -16.82 6.30
N LEU A 337 7.14 -17.08 7.01
CA LEU A 337 7.58 -18.42 7.42
C LEU A 337 6.72 -19.04 8.52
N THR A 338 5.93 -18.26 9.24
CA THR A 338 4.91 -18.78 10.17
C THR A 338 3.52 -18.88 9.53
N GLY A 339 3.23 -18.06 8.51
CA GLY A 339 1.89 -17.93 7.89
C GLY A 339 1.59 -18.88 6.73
N TRP A 340 2.55 -19.68 6.25
CA TRP A 340 2.40 -20.50 5.03
C TRP A 340 1.45 -21.69 5.14
N SER A 341 1.12 -22.12 6.36
CA SER A 341 0.32 -23.32 6.62
C SER A 341 -1.06 -23.27 5.98
N GLY A 342 -1.72 -22.11 5.97
CA GLY A 342 -3.03 -21.90 5.36
C GLY A 342 -3.04 -22.20 3.86
N LEU A 343 -2.15 -21.54 3.10
CA LEU A 343 -2.01 -21.77 1.67
C LEU A 343 -1.53 -23.20 1.37
N CYS A 344 -0.62 -23.77 2.16
CA CYS A 344 -0.17 -25.15 2.01
C CYS A 344 -1.34 -26.14 2.06
N ARG A 345 -2.25 -25.99 3.04
CA ARG A 345 -3.44 -26.85 3.17
C ARG A 345 -4.36 -26.76 1.96
N LEU A 346 -4.56 -25.56 1.43
CA LEU A 346 -5.37 -25.35 0.22
C LEU A 346 -4.74 -26.02 -1.01
N LEU A 347 -3.44 -25.80 -1.22
CA LEU A 347 -2.70 -26.39 -2.34
C LEU A 347 -2.63 -27.91 -2.25
N ARG A 348 -2.45 -28.47 -1.04
CA ARG A 348 -2.52 -29.91 -0.80
C ARG A 348 -3.88 -30.47 -1.22
N ALA A 349 -4.98 -29.88 -0.74
CA ALA A 349 -6.33 -30.35 -1.03
C ALA A 349 -6.65 -30.35 -2.53
N GLU A 350 -6.21 -29.31 -3.26
CA GLU A 350 -6.44 -29.25 -4.71
C GLU A 350 -5.50 -30.18 -5.48
N THR A 351 -4.24 -30.28 -5.05
CA THR A 351 -3.26 -31.19 -5.66
C THR A 351 -3.71 -32.65 -5.56
N LEU A 352 -4.32 -33.05 -4.43
CA LEU A 352 -4.89 -34.39 -4.26
C LEU A 352 -5.92 -34.73 -5.33
N LYS A 353 -6.72 -33.75 -5.77
CA LYS A 353 -7.72 -33.93 -6.85
C LYS A 353 -7.07 -33.97 -8.22
N LEU A 354 -6.18 -32.99 -8.50
CA LEU A 354 -5.52 -32.88 -9.80
C LEU A 354 -4.67 -34.11 -10.13
N ARG A 355 -4.07 -34.73 -9.11
CA ARG A 355 -3.27 -35.94 -9.27
C ARG A 355 -4.07 -37.13 -9.82
N GLU A 356 -5.36 -37.21 -9.52
CA GLU A 356 -6.23 -38.31 -9.98
C GLU A 356 -6.79 -38.08 -11.40
N LEU A 357 -6.44 -36.97 -12.06
CA LEU A 357 -6.86 -36.70 -13.43
C LEU A 357 -6.06 -37.53 -14.44
N GLU A 358 -6.75 -37.97 -15.50
CA GLU A 358 -6.22 -38.90 -16.52
C GLU A 358 -4.90 -38.44 -17.13
N TYR A 359 -4.74 -37.14 -17.41
CA TYR A 359 -3.50 -36.61 -17.99
C TYR A 359 -2.29 -36.72 -17.04
N VAL A 360 -2.50 -36.63 -15.72
CA VAL A 360 -1.43 -36.82 -14.73
C VAL A 360 -1.08 -38.29 -14.59
N GLN A 361 -2.10 -39.16 -14.57
CA GLN A 361 -1.90 -40.61 -14.54
C GLN A 361 -1.16 -41.10 -15.79
N ALA A 362 -1.54 -40.61 -16.97
CA ALA A 362 -0.86 -40.91 -18.23
C ALA A 362 0.61 -40.44 -18.20
N ALA A 363 0.88 -39.20 -17.78
CA ALA A 363 2.25 -38.71 -17.64
C ALA A 363 3.11 -39.58 -16.70
N ARG A 364 2.51 -40.09 -15.62
CA ARG A 364 3.17 -41.01 -14.70
C ARG A 364 3.45 -42.38 -15.34
N ALA A 365 2.49 -42.92 -16.09
CA ALA A 365 2.66 -44.18 -16.82
C ALA A 365 3.76 -44.10 -17.89
N PHE A 366 3.92 -42.94 -18.53
CA PHE A 366 5.01 -42.65 -19.47
C PHE A 366 6.37 -42.36 -18.78
N GLY A 367 6.48 -42.52 -17.46
CA GLY A 367 7.75 -42.36 -16.74
C GLY A 367 8.24 -40.91 -16.63
N VAL A 368 7.35 -39.92 -16.78
CA VAL A 368 7.72 -38.51 -16.61
C VAL A 368 8.16 -38.27 -15.15
N SER A 369 9.28 -37.57 -14.95
CA SER A 369 9.84 -37.34 -13.62
C SER A 369 8.86 -36.58 -12.70
N HIS A 370 8.83 -36.97 -11.42
CA HIS A 370 7.98 -36.38 -10.38
C HIS A 370 8.07 -34.85 -10.34
N TRP A 371 9.29 -34.30 -10.38
CA TRP A 371 9.52 -32.85 -10.41
C TRP A 371 8.90 -32.17 -11.64
N ARG A 372 9.01 -32.81 -12.82
CA ARG A 372 8.41 -32.29 -14.05
C ARG A 372 6.89 -32.34 -13.99
N ILE A 373 6.31 -33.38 -13.39
CA ILE A 373 4.86 -33.46 -13.18
C ILE A 373 4.38 -32.32 -12.25
N MET A 374 5.06 -32.12 -11.12
CA MET A 374 4.69 -31.08 -10.16
C MET A 374 4.79 -29.68 -10.78
N THR A 375 5.88 -29.36 -11.45
CA THR A 375 6.12 -28.00 -11.99
C THR A 375 5.36 -27.70 -13.28
N ARG A 376 5.17 -28.69 -14.16
CA ARG A 376 4.56 -28.47 -15.49
C ARG A 376 3.08 -28.84 -15.56
N HIS A 377 2.61 -29.73 -14.69
CA HIS A 377 1.22 -30.20 -14.70
C HIS A 377 0.43 -29.79 -13.46
N LEU A 378 1.00 -29.78 -12.26
CA LEU A 378 0.24 -29.46 -11.03
C LEU A 378 0.27 -27.96 -10.72
N LEU A 379 1.47 -27.37 -10.60
CA LEU A 379 1.66 -25.96 -10.24
C LEU A 379 0.85 -24.99 -11.12
N PRO A 380 0.85 -25.09 -12.47
CA PRO A 380 0.07 -24.17 -13.30
C PRO A 380 -1.43 -24.28 -13.08
N ASN A 381 -1.94 -25.45 -12.69
CA ASN A 381 -3.36 -25.67 -12.43
C ASN A 381 -3.80 -25.15 -11.06
N VAL A 382 -2.90 -25.14 -10.06
CA VAL A 382 -3.19 -24.55 -8.73
C VAL A 382 -2.74 -23.08 -8.59
N ALA A 383 -2.06 -22.52 -9.59
CA ALA A 383 -1.54 -21.15 -9.56
C ALA A 383 -2.63 -20.08 -9.33
N HIS A 384 -3.87 -20.34 -9.75
CA HIS A 384 -5.00 -19.45 -9.49
C HIS A 384 -5.31 -19.34 -7.99
N LEU A 385 -5.19 -20.42 -7.21
CA LEU A 385 -5.35 -20.39 -5.75
C LEU A 385 -4.25 -19.56 -5.10
N VAL A 386 -3.01 -19.76 -5.55
CA VAL A 386 -1.85 -18.97 -5.09
C VAL A 386 -2.11 -17.49 -5.31
N LEU A 387 -2.52 -17.10 -6.52
CA LEU A 387 -2.81 -15.71 -6.86
C LEU A 387 -3.90 -15.13 -5.97
N ILE A 388 -5.01 -15.84 -5.78
CA ILE A 388 -6.12 -15.37 -4.94
C ILE A 388 -5.65 -15.15 -3.49
N THR A 389 -4.91 -16.11 -2.93
CA THR A 389 -4.42 -16.00 -1.56
C THR A 389 -3.41 -14.86 -1.40
N VAL A 390 -2.48 -14.66 -2.34
CA VAL A 390 -1.50 -13.55 -2.27
C VAL A 390 -2.21 -12.21 -2.12
N VAL A 391 -3.28 -11.96 -2.89
CA VAL A 391 -3.93 -10.65 -2.83
C VAL A 391 -4.77 -10.49 -1.55
N LEU A 392 -5.41 -11.56 -1.06
CA LEU A 392 -6.16 -11.49 0.20
C LEU A 392 -5.26 -11.32 1.43
N GLU A 393 -4.12 -12.02 1.45
CA GLU A 393 -3.16 -11.97 2.56
C GLU A 393 -2.45 -10.63 2.64
N PHE A 394 -2.22 -9.93 1.52
CA PHE A 394 -1.65 -8.58 1.53
C PHE A 394 -2.41 -7.65 2.49
N SER A 395 -3.73 -7.58 2.34
CA SER A 395 -4.60 -6.75 3.19
C SER A 395 -4.62 -7.20 4.64
N GLY A 396 -4.67 -8.53 4.87
CA GLY A 396 -4.65 -9.10 6.21
C GLY A 396 -3.35 -8.78 6.94
N LEU A 397 -2.22 -8.83 6.25
CA LEU A 397 -0.88 -8.58 6.81
C LEU A 397 -0.62 -7.10 7.12
N VAL A 398 -1.14 -6.19 6.31
CA VAL A 398 -1.11 -4.75 6.62
C VAL A 398 -1.87 -4.46 7.92
N LEU A 399 -3.05 -5.07 8.11
CA LEU A 399 -3.79 -4.93 9.36
C LEU A 399 -3.11 -5.64 10.54
N TYR A 400 -2.48 -6.78 10.27
CA TYR A 400 -1.76 -7.55 11.28
C TYR A 400 -0.57 -6.79 11.85
N GLU A 401 0.12 -5.97 11.03
CA GLU A 401 1.18 -5.07 11.53
C GLU A 401 0.67 -4.13 12.61
N ALA A 402 -0.50 -3.52 12.44
CA ALA A 402 -1.04 -2.60 13.43
C ALA A 402 -1.25 -3.29 14.79
N VAL A 403 -1.67 -4.55 14.78
CA VAL A 403 -1.80 -5.37 15.99
C VAL A 403 -0.43 -5.65 16.62
N LEU A 404 0.60 -5.95 15.82
CA LEU A 404 1.95 -6.21 16.34
C LEU A 404 2.62 -4.96 16.90
N SER A 405 2.41 -3.81 16.27
CA SER A 405 2.91 -2.51 16.73
C SER A 405 2.23 -2.13 18.04
N TYR A 406 0.92 -2.37 18.19
CA TYR A 406 0.21 -2.24 19.46
C TYR A 406 0.75 -3.16 20.57
N LEU A 407 1.21 -4.37 20.22
CA LEU A 407 1.85 -5.29 21.16
C LEU A 407 3.32 -4.93 21.47
N GLY A 408 3.89 -3.92 20.82
CA GLY A 408 5.28 -3.49 20.99
C GLY A 408 6.31 -4.34 20.24
N ILE A 409 5.87 -5.27 19.38
CA ILE A 409 6.74 -6.25 18.68
C ILE A 409 6.81 -5.98 17.17
N GLY A 410 6.05 -5.01 16.69
CA GLY A 410 6.02 -4.59 15.29
C GLY A 410 7.27 -3.83 14.85
N VAL A 411 7.04 -2.80 14.06
CA VAL A 411 8.09 -1.99 13.42
C VAL A 411 8.94 -1.27 14.48
N ASP A 412 10.20 -0.99 14.15
CA ASP A 412 11.07 -0.24 15.06
C ASP A 412 10.51 1.16 15.36
N PRO A 413 10.55 1.66 16.61
CA PRO A 413 10.02 2.98 16.96
C PRO A 413 10.68 4.16 16.22
N SER A 414 11.88 3.95 15.63
CA SER A 414 12.54 4.97 14.80
C SER A 414 11.98 5.06 13.36
N MET A 415 11.06 4.16 12.98
CA MET A 415 10.42 4.12 11.67
C MET A 415 8.91 4.36 11.79
N ASN A 416 8.36 5.11 10.85
CA ASN A 416 6.93 5.41 10.83
C ASN A 416 6.13 4.22 10.26
N SER A 417 5.03 3.86 10.94
CA SER A 417 4.05 2.90 10.45
C SER A 417 2.64 3.34 10.83
N PHE A 418 1.62 2.83 10.12
CA PHE A 418 0.23 3.11 10.52
C PHE A 418 -0.07 2.49 11.90
N GLY A 419 0.53 1.34 12.22
CA GLY A 419 0.47 0.74 13.54
C GLY A 419 1.02 1.63 14.66
N SER A 420 2.18 2.27 14.47
CA SER A 420 2.76 3.15 15.49
C SER A 420 1.93 4.42 15.71
N MET A 421 1.31 4.95 14.65
CA MET A 421 0.34 6.05 14.76
C MET A 421 -0.91 5.65 15.57
N ILE A 422 -1.42 4.44 15.35
CA ILE A 422 -2.58 3.90 16.09
C ILE A 422 -2.23 3.63 17.56
N ASP A 423 -1.04 3.10 17.84
CA ASP A 423 -0.58 2.85 19.20
C ASP A 423 -0.40 4.16 19.98
N GLY A 424 0.26 5.17 19.37
CA GLY A 424 0.39 6.51 19.95
C GLY A 424 -0.96 7.17 20.27
N ALA A 425 -1.95 6.94 19.38
CA ALA A 425 -3.29 7.49 19.56
C ALA A 425 -4.00 7.01 20.83
N ARG A 426 -3.63 5.85 21.39
CA ARG A 426 -4.23 5.29 22.61
C ARG A 426 -4.18 6.27 23.79
N LEU A 427 -3.05 6.94 23.98
CA LEU A 427 -2.85 7.92 25.05
C LEU A 427 -3.34 9.31 24.66
N GLU A 428 -3.39 9.61 23.37
CA GLU A 428 -3.88 10.86 22.80
C GLU A 428 -5.40 11.02 22.96
N MET A 429 -6.15 9.92 22.80
CA MET A 429 -7.61 9.90 22.92
C MET A 429 -8.13 10.10 24.34
N SER A 430 -7.34 9.76 25.36
CA SER A 430 -7.72 9.94 26.77
C SER A 430 -7.35 11.32 27.32
N ARG A 431 -6.73 12.18 26.50
CA ARG A 431 -6.30 13.52 26.90
C ARG A 431 -7.45 14.53 26.79
N ASP A 432 -7.37 15.60 27.57
CA ASP A 432 -8.26 16.76 27.49
C ASP A 432 -7.46 18.02 27.10
N PRO A 433 -7.70 18.66 25.95
CA PRO A 433 -8.64 18.27 24.88
C PRO A 433 -8.21 17.00 24.15
N MET A 434 -9.19 16.27 23.61
CA MET A 434 -8.95 15.01 22.88
C MET A 434 -8.14 15.23 21.60
N ILE A 435 -7.06 14.45 21.46
CA ILE A 435 -6.19 14.45 20.28
C ILE A 435 -6.65 13.31 19.36
N TRP A 436 -7.31 13.67 18.25
CA TRP A 436 -7.96 12.69 17.35
C TRP A 436 -7.28 12.56 15.98
N TRP A 437 -6.45 13.54 15.59
CA TRP A 437 -5.98 13.70 14.22
C TRP A 437 -4.98 12.62 13.80
N ASN A 438 -4.17 12.10 14.71
CA ASN A 438 -3.23 11.00 14.45
C ASN A 438 -3.98 9.71 14.05
N LEU A 439 -4.95 9.30 14.88
CA LEU A 439 -5.78 8.12 14.62
C LEU A 439 -6.60 8.28 13.33
N MET A 440 -7.26 9.42 13.14
CA MET A 440 -8.07 9.66 11.93
C MET A 440 -7.22 9.62 10.67
N THR A 441 -6.00 10.17 10.71
CA THR A 441 -5.10 10.13 9.56
C THR A 441 -4.67 8.69 9.25
N ALA A 442 -4.21 7.94 10.25
CA ALA A 442 -3.83 6.54 10.06
C ALA A 442 -5.00 5.70 9.51
N PHE A 443 -6.21 5.90 10.06
CA PHE A 443 -7.43 5.24 9.60
C PHE A 443 -7.75 5.53 8.13
N VAL A 444 -7.75 6.80 7.71
CA VAL A 444 -8.11 7.18 6.33
C VAL A 444 -7.11 6.63 5.32
N PHE A 445 -5.81 6.73 5.59
CA PHE A 445 -4.77 6.21 4.68
C PHE A 445 -4.79 4.69 4.61
N MET A 446 -4.89 4.01 5.76
CA MET A 446 -4.96 2.55 5.82
C MET A 446 -6.23 2.03 5.15
N LEU A 447 -7.39 2.67 5.38
CA LEU A 447 -8.64 2.34 4.70
C LEU A 447 -8.50 2.49 3.19
N ALA A 448 -7.96 3.61 2.71
CA ALA A 448 -7.76 3.84 1.28
C ALA A 448 -6.85 2.78 0.64
N LEU A 449 -5.74 2.42 1.30
CA LEU A 449 -4.81 1.39 0.83
C LEU A 449 -5.46 -0.01 0.79
N VAL A 450 -6.03 -0.44 1.92
CA VAL A 450 -6.57 -1.80 2.10
C VAL A 450 -7.84 -2.00 1.28
N LEU A 451 -8.73 -1.00 1.23
CA LEU A 451 -9.95 -1.08 0.41
C LEU A 451 -9.60 -1.13 -1.08
N ALA A 452 -8.66 -0.31 -1.53
CA ALA A 452 -8.22 -0.35 -2.93
C ALA A 452 -7.59 -1.71 -3.27
N ALA A 453 -6.73 -2.24 -2.38
CA ALA A 453 -6.12 -3.57 -2.55
C ALA A 453 -7.19 -4.67 -2.67
N ASN A 454 -8.17 -4.70 -1.75
CA ASN A 454 -9.24 -5.71 -1.76
C ASN A 454 -10.15 -5.61 -2.98
N LEU A 455 -10.58 -4.42 -3.37
CA LEU A 455 -11.42 -4.24 -4.56
C LEU A 455 -10.70 -4.67 -5.85
N PHE A 456 -9.39 -4.41 -5.93
CA PHE A 456 -8.57 -4.91 -7.04
C PHE A 456 -8.42 -6.43 -6.98
N ALA A 457 -8.22 -6.99 -5.77
CA ALA A 457 -8.14 -8.42 -5.51
C ALA A 457 -9.34 -9.19 -6.01
N ASP A 458 -10.54 -8.69 -5.70
CA ASP A 458 -11.79 -9.35 -6.05
C ASP A 458 -11.94 -9.49 -7.56
N ALA A 459 -11.57 -8.46 -8.33
CA ALA A 459 -11.59 -8.53 -9.78
C ALA A 459 -10.51 -9.47 -10.35
N VAL A 460 -9.31 -9.50 -9.75
CA VAL A 460 -8.27 -10.47 -10.12
C VAL A 460 -8.76 -11.89 -9.84
N ARG A 461 -9.33 -12.14 -8.67
CA ARG A 461 -9.94 -13.42 -8.30
C ARG A 461 -11.03 -13.82 -9.29
N ASP A 462 -11.99 -12.95 -9.57
CA ASP A 462 -13.08 -13.19 -10.51
C ASP A 462 -12.56 -13.53 -11.92
N ALA A 463 -11.49 -12.85 -12.35
CA ALA A 463 -10.89 -13.07 -13.66
C ALA A 463 -10.06 -14.37 -13.71
N PHE A 464 -9.39 -14.77 -12.64
CA PHE A 464 -8.54 -15.97 -12.63
C PHE A 464 -9.26 -17.23 -12.14
N ASP A 465 -10.44 -17.11 -11.54
CA ASP A 465 -11.28 -18.24 -11.17
C ASP A 465 -11.86 -18.93 -12.44
N PRO A 466 -11.55 -20.21 -12.69
CA PRO A 466 -12.11 -20.93 -13.84
C PRO A 466 -13.62 -21.23 -13.69
N ARG A 467 -14.19 -21.21 -12.47
CA ARG A 467 -15.59 -21.53 -12.19
C ARG A 467 -16.53 -20.37 -12.53
N THR A 468 -16.07 -19.12 -12.43
CA THR A 468 -16.83 -17.92 -12.83
C THR A 468 -17.07 -17.83 -14.34
N ARG A 469 -16.43 -18.70 -15.15
CA ARG A 469 -16.70 -18.84 -16.60
C ARG A 469 -18.15 -19.26 -16.91
N ARG A 470 -18.89 -19.82 -15.95
CA ARG A 470 -20.32 -20.12 -16.11
C ARG A 470 -21.18 -18.95 -15.64
N TYR A 471 -21.52 -18.06 -16.59
CA TYR A 471 -22.72 -17.21 -16.63
C TYR A 471 -22.82 -16.03 -15.62
N LYS A 472 -22.48 -14.80 -16.05
CA LYS A 472 -23.07 -13.57 -15.50
C LYS A 472 -24.23 -13.16 -16.43
N PRO A 473 -25.52 -13.30 -16.04
CA PRO A 473 -26.61 -12.74 -16.84
C PRO A 473 -26.41 -11.22 -16.89
N SER A 474 -26.36 -10.64 -18.08
CA SER A 474 -26.25 -9.19 -18.20
C SER A 474 -27.47 -8.54 -17.54
N ARG A 475 -27.26 -7.55 -16.66
CA ARG A 475 -28.35 -6.79 -16.03
C ARG A 475 -29.31 -6.20 -17.07
N VAL A 476 -28.79 -5.91 -18.27
CA VAL A 476 -29.55 -5.44 -19.44
C VAL A 476 -30.51 -6.51 -19.97
N ALA A 477 -30.13 -7.79 -20.00
CA ALA A 477 -31.02 -8.87 -20.42
C ALA A 477 -32.14 -9.13 -19.40
N GLY A 478 -31.87 -8.94 -18.11
CA GLY A 478 -32.90 -9.01 -17.06
C GLY A 478 -33.94 -7.89 -17.18
N LEU A 479 -33.48 -6.66 -17.41
CA LEU A 479 -34.36 -5.49 -17.57
C LEU A 479 -35.16 -5.55 -18.89
N ALA A 480 -34.55 -6.02 -19.98
CA ALA A 480 -35.24 -6.21 -21.26
C ALA A 480 -36.32 -7.29 -21.17
N ARG A 481 -36.09 -8.37 -20.39
CA ARG A 481 -37.11 -9.41 -20.14
C ARG A 481 -38.25 -8.88 -19.28
N SER A 482 -37.96 -8.12 -18.22
CA SER A 482 -39.02 -7.55 -17.37
C SER A 482 -39.89 -6.53 -18.11
N LEU A 483 -39.29 -5.73 -18.99
CA LEU A 483 -40.03 -4.80 -19.86
C LEU A 483 -40.86 -5.53 -20.93
N ARG A 484 -40.36 -6.63 -21.50
CA ARG A 484 -41.13 -7.47 -22.44
C ARG A 484 -42.30 -8.19 -21.74
N GLN A 485 -42.09 -8.69 -20.53
CA GLN A 485 -43.16 -9.33 -19.73
C GLN A 485 -44.25 -8.33 -19.34
N ARG A 486 -43.89 -7.11 -18.93
CA ARG A 486 -44.88 -6.05 -18.65
C ARG A 486 -45.67 -5.65 -19.89
N ARG A 487 -45.05 -5.57 -21.07
CA ARG A 487 -45.76 -5.31 -22.33
C ARG A 487 -46.71 -6.44 -22.73
N ALA A 488 -46.31 -7.70 -22.54
CA ALA A 488 -47.17 -8.86 -22.81
C ALA A 488 -48.39 -8.91 -21.88
N GLN A 489 -48.22 -8.63 -20.58
CA GLN A 489 -49.33 -8.54 -19.62
C GLN A 489 -50.29 -7.39 -19.93
N SER A 490 -49.76 -6.23 -20.37
CA SER A 490 -50.59 -5.10 -20.79
C SER A 490 -51.41 -5.38 -22.05
N GLN A 491 -50.93 -6.23 -22.96
CA GLN A 491 -51.66 -6.61 -24.18
C GLN A 491 -52.71 -7.69 -23.90
N ALA A 492 -52.44 -8.62 -22.98
CA ALA A 492 -53.42 -9.63 -22.55
C ALA A 492 -54.61 -8.99 -21.82
N GLY A 493 -54.38 -7.97 -20.99
CA GLY A 493 -55.46 -7.25 -20.28
C GLY A 493 -56.35 -6.36 -21.15
N GLN A 494 -56.00 -6.11 -22.41
CA GLN A 494 -56.83 -5.36 -23.37
C GLN A 494 -57.67 -6.26 -24.29
N GLY A 495 -57.45 -7.58 -24.27
CA GLY A 495 -58.22 -8.55 -25.05
C GLY A 495 -59.58 -8.93 -24.44
N ASP A 496 -59.75 -8.78 -23.14
CA ASP A 496 -60.98 -9.15 -22.40
C ASP A 496 -61.99 -7.99 -22.25
N ALA A 497 -61.77 -6.87 -22.94
CA ALA A 497 -62.65 -5.69 -22.89
C ALA A 497 -63.23 -5.32 -24.28
N ARG A 498 -63.62 -6.33 -25.06
CA ARG A 498 -64.42 -6.15 -26.28
C ARG A 498 -65.60 -7.11 -26.33
#